data_AF-A0A1S9CRD0-F1
#
_entry.id   AF-A0A1S9CRD0-F1
#
_cell.length_a   1.000
_cell.length_b   1.000
_cell.length_c   1.000
_cell.angle_alpha   90.00
_cell.angle_beta   90.00
_cell.angle_gamma   90.00
#
_symmetry.space_group_name_H-M   'P 1'
#
loop_
_entity.id
_entity.type
_entity.pdbx_description
1 polymer ?
#
loop_
_entity_poly.entity_id
_entity_poly.type
_entity_poly.pdbx_seq_one_letter_code
_entity_poly.pdbx_strand_id
1 'polypeptide(L)'
;MGDVAEIITQNKEQQKIIQQLIVRNIPSDKKANYLITIMDVVKVVQKKYKDANIIPLGETDSMVQYEPTQPKPNKLWELTKVLGICLVVFAGSSVAIMAYQVDTSFAKTLSMLYKVFTGEVDPNPEWITVPFSLGMPIGVLLFFNHIGFKKITNDPTPIEVEIDVYEDEIDTTIIDVMANNRREGQKPW
;
A
#
# COMPACT_ATOMS: atom_id res chain seq x y z
N MET A 1 0.38 21.48 14.77
CA MET A 1 1.71 21.08 14.27
C MET A 1 2.27 19.89 15.04
N GLY A 2 2.10 19.84 16.38
CA GLY A 2 2.65 18.76 17.20
C GLY A 2 2.22 17.33 16.80
N ASP A 3 1.11 17.18 16.09
CA ASP A 3 0.65 15.86 15.60
C ASP A 3 1.40 15.38 14.34
N VAL A 4 2.13 16.29 13.66
CA VAL A 4 2.73 16.04 12.33
C VAL A 4 4.24 16.25 12.32
N ALA A 5 4.78 17.09 13.21
CA ALA A 5 6.21 17.36 13.28
C ALA A 5 6.68 17.72 14.71
N GLU A 6 7.90 17.28 15.05
CA GLU A 6 8.60 17.72 16.25
C GLU A 6 9.35 19.04 15.99
N ILE A 7 9.26 19.98 16.94
CA ILE A 7 9.85 21.32 16.81
C ILE A 7 10.80 21.55 17.96
N ILE A 8 12.06 21.83 17.66
CA ILE A 8 13.11 22.16 18.62
C ILE A 8 13.50 23.62 18.44
N THR A 9 13.37 24.43 19.49
CA THR A 9 13.76 25.85 19.47
C THR A 9 14.41 26.24 20.79
N GLN A 10 15.22 27.30 20.80
CA GLN A 10 15.89 27.79 22.01
C GLN A 10 14.90 28.38 23.03
N ASN A 11 13.74 28.89 22.58
CA ASN A 11 12.72 29.49 23.44
C ASN A 11 11.52 28.55 23.61
N LYS A 12 11.36 28.00 24.82
CA LYS A 12 10.27 27.07 25.15
C LYS A 12 8.86 27.66 24.98
N GLU A 13 8.69 28.97 25.12
CA GLU A 13 7.38 29.60 24.88
C GLU A 13 7.04 29.64 23.39
N GLN A 14 8.01 29.99 22.54
CA GLN A 14 7.85 29.96 21.09
C GLN A 14 7.58 28.54 20.60
N GLN A 15 8.26 27.54 21.15
CA GLN A 15 8.03 26.13 20.83
C GLN A 15 6.56 25.72 21.04
N LYS A 16 5.99 26.03 22.21
CA LYS A 16 4.58 25.71 22.52
C LYS A 16 3.61 26.40 21.57
N ILE A 17 3.87 27.67 21.26
CA ILE A 17 3.03 28.45 20.35
C ILE A 17 3.06 27.85 18.94
N ILE A 18 4.23 27.42 18.45
CA ILE A 18 4.38 26.85 17.11
C ILE A 18 3.72 25.47 17.06
N GLN A 19 3.86 24.63 18.08
CA GLN A 19 3.22 23.31 18.15
C GLN A 19 1.69 23.37 18.01
N GLN A 20 1.07 24.42 18.53
CA GLN A 20 -0.38 24.67 18.45
C GLN A 20 -0.85 25.27 17.12
N LEU A 21 0.05 25.65 16.21
CA LEU A 21 -0.36 26.20 14.92
C LEU A 21 -1.06 25.14 14.07
N ILE A 22 -2.16 25.55 13.45
CA ILE A 22 -2.93 24.75 12.50
C ILE A 22 -2.21 24.82 11.15
N VAL A 23 -1.70 23.68 10.69
CA VAL A 23 -1.02 23.58 9.39
C VAL A 23 -2.04 23.53 8.25
N ARG A 24 -3.10 22.75 8.43
CA ARG A 24 -4.16 22.55 7.44
C ARG A 24 -5.48 22.32 8.15
N ASN A 25 -6.53 22.98 7.67
CA ASN A 25 -7.89 22.71 8.10
C ASN A 25 -8.48 21.62 7.20
N ILE A 26 -9.04 20.56 7.79
CA ILE A 26 -9.65 19.45 7.06
C ILE A 26 -11.16 19.73 7.00
N PRO A 27 -11.72 20.18 5.85
CA PRO A 27 -13.16 20.33 5.71
C PRO A 27 -13.78 18.92 5.71
N SER A 28 -14.46 18.56 6.80
CA SER A 28 -14.78 17.14 7.09
C SER A 28 -16.15 16.70 6.58
N ASP A 29 -16.14 15.56 5.88
CA ASP A 29 -17.01 14.40 6.16
C ASP A 29 -16.61 13.14 5.32
N LYS A 30 -15.51 13.20 4.55
CA LYS A 30 -15.05 12.09 3.71
C LYS A 30 -13.69 11.56 4.15
N LYS A 31 -13.53 10.23 4.11
CA LYS A 31 -12.24 9.55 4.27
C LYS A 31 -11.31 10.00 3.13
N ALA A 32 -10.15 10.56 3.49
CA ALA A 32 -9.16 11.03 2.52
C ALA A 32 -7.76 11.05 3.15
N ASN A 33 -6.76 10.83 2.29
CA ASN A 33 -5.36 10.98 2.63
C ASN A 33 -4.94 12.42 2.28
N TYR A 34 -4.34 13.13 3.22
CA TYR A 34 -3.84 14.48 3.05
C TYR A 34 -2.33 14.48 3.14
N LEU A 35 -1.67 14.95 2.09
CA LEU A 35 -0.24 15.22 2.14
C LEU A 35 -0.01 16.57 2.84
N ILE A 36 0.85 16.57 3.86
CA ILE A 36 1.38 17.75 4.51
C ILE A 36 2.88 17.77 4.25
N THR A 37 3.33 18.76 3.48
CA THR A 37 4.74 18.90 3.16
C THR A 37 5.45 19.76 4.22
N ILE A 38 6.75 19.59 4.36
CA ILE A 38 7.59 20.42 5.22
C ILE A 38 7.53 21.89 4.78
N MET A 39 7.31 22.15 3.49
CA MET A 39 7.13 23.49 2.96
C MET A 39 5.85 24.15 3.49
N ASP A 40 4.78 23.40 3.70
CA ASP A 40 3.56 23.93 4.31
C ASP A 40 3.81 24.30 5.78
N VAL A 41 4.57 23.48 6.50
CA VAL A 41 5.01 23.77 7.87
C VAL A 41 5.86 25.05 7.90
N VAL A 42 6.90 25.13 7.07
CA VAL A 42 7.80 26.28 6.95
C VAL A 42 7.01 27.56 6.65
N LYS A 43 6.08 27.53 5.69
CA LYS A 43 5.23 28.69 5.35
C LYS A 43 4.40 29.17 6.54
N VAL A 44 3.84 28.25 7.34
CA VAL A 44 3.02 28.61 8.50
C VAL A 44 3.89 29.20 9.62
N VAL A 45 5.09 28.67 9.85
CA VAL A 45 6.03 29.22 10.84
C VAL A 45 6.54 30.60 10.40
N GLN A 46 6.99 30.74 9.14
CA GLN A 46 7.51 32.00 8.61
C GLN A 46 6.47 33.13 8.57
N LYS A 47 5.18 32.80 8.39
CA LYS A 47 4.09 33.80 8.52
C LYS A 47 4.05 34.44 9.91
N LYS A 48 4.38 33.69 10.96
CA LYS A 48 4.35 34.17 12.35
C LYS A 48 5.70 34.73 12.81
N TYR A 49 6.80 34.15 12.33
CA TYR A 49 8.17 34.55 12.66
C TYR A 49 8.97 34.72 11.37
N LYS A 50 9.00 35.96 10.84
CA LYS A 50 9.62 36.26 9.54
C LYS A 50 11.15 36.07 9.52
N ASP A 51 11.80 36.26 10.66
CA ASP A 51 13.26 36.14 10.80
C ASP A 51 13.72 34.77 11.31
N ALA A 52 12.81 33.79 11.42
CA ALA A 52 13.15 32.47 11.89
C ALA A 52 13.90 31.67 10.83
N ASN A 53 15.12 31.23 11.16
CA ASN A 53 15.84 30.24 10.37
C ASN A 53 15.31 28.84 10.70
N ILE A 54 14.73 28.16 9.72
CA ILE A 54 14.10 26.85 9.88
C ILE A 54 14.96 25.83 9.16
N ILE A 55 15.40 24.81 9.90
CA ILE A 55 16.19 23.70 9.35
C ILE A 55 15.29 22.46 9.40
N PRO A 56 14.83 21.95 8.24
CA PRO A 56 14.07 20.72 8.19
C PRO A 56 14.97 19.54 8.57
N LEU A 57 14.52 18.73 9.53
CA LEU A 57 15.20 17.51 9.98
C LEU A 57 14.21 16.36 9.92
N GLY A 58 14.60 15.26 9.28
CA GLY A 58 13.76 14.07 9.08
C GLY A 58 13.00 14.09 7.75
N GLU A 59 11.86 13.38 7.74
CA GLU A 59 11.00 13.24 6.58
C GLU A 59 10.45 14.59 6.11
N THR A 60 10.48 14.82 4.80
CA THR A 60 10.01 16.08 4.21
C THR A 60 8.51 16.08 3.96
N ASP A 61 7.90 14.91 3.86
CA ASP A 61 6.49 14.74 3.55
C ASP A 61 5.82 13.84 4.58
N SER A 62 4.65 14.28 5.07
CA SER A 62 3.86 13.54 6.04
C SER A 62 2.46 13.29 5.50
N MET A 63 2.08 12.01 5.41
CA MET A 63 0.74 11.61 4.99
C MET A 63 -0.18 11.50 6.21
N VAL A 64 -1.22 12.32 6.25
CA VAL A 64 -2.27 12.29 7.28
C VAL A 64 -3.52 11.64 6.72
N GLN A 65 -3.82 10.43 7.19
CA GLN A 65 -5.07 9.75 6.86
C GLN A 65 -6.18 10.20 7.80
N TYR A 66 -7.21 10.85 7.24
CA TYR A 66 -8.40 11.25 8.01
C TYR A 66 -9.51 10.22 7.85
N GLU A 67 -9.95 9.64 8.96
CA GLU A 67 -11.03 8.67 9.01
C GLU A 67 -12.16 9.18 9.93
N PRO A 68 -13.23 9.80 9.39
CA PRO A 68 -14.23 10.51 10.19
C PRO A 68 -15.09 9.60 11.06
N THR A 69 -15.22 8.32 10.70
CA THR A 69 -16.00 7.33 11.45
C THR A 69 -15.08 6.22 11.90
N GLN A 70 -14.85 6.10 13.21
CA GLN A 70 -14.31 4.87 13.75
C GLN A 70 -15.38 3.78 13.57
N PRO A 71 -15.11 2.70 12.82
CA PRO A 71 -16.07 1.60 12.72
C PRO A 71 -16.34 1.09 14.13
N LYS A 72 -17.61 1.04 14.55
CA LYS A 72 -17.96 0.43 15.84
C LYS A 72 -17.50 -1.03 15.78
N PRO A 73 -16.52 -1.45 16.60
CA PRO A 73 -15.94 -2.77 16.47
C PRO A 73 -16.96 -3.79 16.99
N ASN A 74 -17.71 -4.39 16.09
CA ASN A 74 -18.50 -5.56 16.44
C ASN A 74 -17.55 -6.76 16.43
N LYS A 75 -17.00 -7.11 17.60
CA LYS A 75 -15.99 -8.16 17.76
C LYS A 75 -16.38 -9.49 17.10
N LEU A 76 -17.67 -9.85 17.11
CA LEU A 76 -18.15 -11.05 16.42
C LEU A 76 -18.04 -10.95 14.90
N TRP A 77 -18.36 -9.77 14.34
CA TRP A 77 -18.26 -9.52 12.91
C TRP A 77 -16.82 -9.46 12.42
N GLU A 78 -15.92 -8.91 13.24
CA GLU A 78 -14.48 -8.93 12.96
C GLU A 78 -13.92 -10.35 13.02
N LEU A 79 -14.26 -11.12 14.05
CA LEU A 79 -13.80 -12.51 14.18
C LEU A 79 -14.27 -13.38 13.01
N THR A 80 -15.53 -13.25 12.59
CA THR A 80 -16.07 -14.01 11.45
C THR A 80 -15.38 -13.65 10.14
N LYS A 81 -15.08 -12.36 9.90
CA LYS A 81 -14.28 -11.93 8.76
C LYS A 81 -12.88 -12.53 8.77
N VAL A 82 -12.19 -12.44 9.92
CA VAL A 82 -10.83 -12.98 10.08
C VAL A 82 -10.82 -14.49 9.83
N LEU A 83 -11.79 -15.22 10.39
CA LEU A 83 -11.91 -16.66 10.20
C LEU A 83 -12.20 -17.01 8.73
N GLY A 84 -13.05 -16.24 8.06
CA GLY A 84 -13.30 -16.39 6.62
C GLY A 84 -12.06 -16.18 5.77
N ILE A 85 -11.30 -15.10 6.02
CA ILE A 85 -10.03 -14.84 5.33
C ILE A 85 -9.04 -15.97 5.59
N CYS A 86 -8.92 -16.42 6.84
CA CYS A 86 -8.03 -17.52 7.22
C CYS A 86 -8.36 -18.82 6.46
N LEU A 87 -9.64 -19.18 6.35
CA LEU A 87 -10.06 -20.36 5.59
C LEU A 87 -9.74 -20.25 4.09
N VAL A 88 -9.99 -19.08 3.50
CA VAL A 88 -9.68 -18.83 2.08
C VAL A 88 -8.17 -18.91 1.84
N VAL A 89 -7.35 -18.30 2.70
CA VAL A 89 -5.89 -18.34 2.61
C VAL A 89 -5.38 -19.77 2.82
N PHE A 90 -5.92 -20.51 3.79
CA PHE A 90 -5.55 -21.90 4.05
C PHE A 90 -5.86 -22.81 2.86
N ALA A 91 -7.07 -22.72 2.30
CA ALA A 91 -7.48 -23.50 1.14
C ALA A 91 -6.65 -23.14 -0.10
N GLY A 92 -6.48 -21.84 -0.37
CA GLY A 92 -5.67 -21.35 -1.49
C GLY A 92 -4.20 -21.79 -1.40
N SER A 93 -3.60 -21.69 -0.21
CA SER A 93 -2.22 -22.11 0.02
C SER A 93 -2.06 -23.62 -0.13
N SER A 94 -3.03 -24.40 0.34
CA SER A 94 -3.01 -25.87 0.20
C SER A 94 -3.06 -26.30 -1.26
N VAL A 95 -3.94 -25.69 -2.06
CA VAL A 95 -4.02 -25.92 -3.51
C VAL A 95 -2.74 -25.46 -4.22
N ALA A 96 -2.16 -24.33 -3.82
CA ALA A 96 -0.90 -23.85 -4.38
C ALA A 96 0.26 -24.82 -4.11
N ILE A 97 0.44 -25.27 -2.87
CA ILE A 97 1.46 -26.25 -2.48
C ILE A 97 1.31 -27.54 -3.30
N MET A 98 0.07 -28.02 -3.43
CA MET A 98 -0.25 -29.19 -4.22
C MET A 98 0.06 -28.98 -5.71
N ALA A 99 -0.23 -27.80 -6.26
CA ALA A 99 0.10 -27.46 -7.64
C ALA A 99 1.61 -27.48 -7.89
N TYR A 100 2.40 -26.95 -6.97
CA TYR A 100 3.86 -26.99 -7.07
C TYR A 100 4.41 -28.41 -7.02
N GLN A 101 3.85 -29.27 -6.16
CA GLN A 101 4.32 -30.64 -6.00
C GLN A 101 3.88 -31.56 -7.15
N VAL A 102 2.75 -31.27 -7.82
CA VAL A 102 2.20 -32.07 -8.93
C VAL A 102 2.68 -31.50 -10.27
N ASP A 103 3.99 -31.34 -10.42
CA ASP A 103 4.69 -30.88 -11.64
C ASP A 103 4.03 -29.65 -12.30
N THR A 104 3.49 -28.71 -11.52
CA THR A 104 2.79 -27.50 -11.99
C THR A 104 1.58 -27.74 -12.91
N SER A 105 1.10 -28.98 -13.02
CA SER A 105 -0.05 -29.32 -13.87
C SER A 105 -1.35 -29.08 -13.13
N PHE A 106 -1.99 -27.95 -13.43
CA PHE A 106 -3.21 -27.53 -12.74
C PHE A 106 -4.37 -28.53 -12.87
N ALA A 107 -4.54 -29.16 -14.03
CA ALA A 107 -5.56 -30.20 -14.24
C ALA A 107 -5.34 -31.41 -13.30
N LYS A 108 -4.09 -31.84 -13.12
CA LYS A 108 -3.75 -32.91 -12.18
C LYS A 108 -3.96 -32.47 -10.73
N THR A 109 -3.71 -31.21 -10.39
CA THR A 109 -4.00 -30.65 -9.07
C THR A 109 -5.48 -30.72 -8.75
N LEU A 110 -6.36 -30.32 -9.67
CA LEU A 110 -7.82 -30.41 -9.47
C LEU A 110 -8.29 -31.87 -9.33
N SER A 111 -7.78 -32.78 -10.16
CA SER A 111 -8.08 -34.21 -10.07
C SER A 111 -7.64 -34.81 -8.72
N MET A 112 -6.45 -34.44 -8.25
CA MET A 112 -5.95 -34.93 -6.97
C MET A 112 -6.68 -34.26 -5.79
N LEU A 113 -7.07 -33.00 -5.91
CA LEU A 113 -7.92 -32.32 -4.91
C LEU A 113 -9.28 -33.03 -4.81
N TYR A 114 -9.89 -33.37 -5.94
CA TYR A 114 -11.11 -34.17 -6.01
C TYR A 114 -10.95 -35.52 -5.30
N LYS A 115 -9.82 -36.20 -5.54
CA LYS A 115 -9.48 -37.46 -4.86
C LYS A 115 -9.37 -37.31 -3.35
N VAL A 116 -8.82 -36.21 -2.84
CA VAL A 116 -8.72 -35.98 -1.38
C VAL A 116 -10.10 -35.88 -0.73
N PHE A 117 -11.09 -35.29 -1.42
CA PHE A 117 -12.44 -35.12 -0.88
C PHE A 117 -13.34 -36.35 -1.07
N THR A 118 -13.25 -37.01 -2.22
CA THR A 118 -14.18 -38.10 -2.61
C THR A 118 -13.60 -39.49 -2.47
N GLY A 119 -12.27 -39.62 -2.42
CA GLY A 119 -11.56 -40.90 -2.49
C GLY A 119 -11.38 -41.44 -3.91
N GLU A 120 -12.07 -40.88 -4.91
CA GLU A 120 -12.07 -41.36 -6.28
C GLU A 120 -11.16 -40.52 -7.19
N VAL A 121 -10.60 -41.15 -8.22
CA VAL A 121 -9.78 -40.45 -9.22
C VAL A 121 -10.64 -40.18 -10.44
N ASP A 122 -10.99 -38.92 -10.63
CA ASP A 122 -11.62 -38.44 -11.86
C ASP A 122 -10.63 -37.52 -12.59
N PRO A 123 -10.26 -37.81 -13.85
CA PRO A 123 -9.42 -36.92 -14.64
C PRO A 123 -10.08 -35.58 -14.98
N ASN A 124 -11.42 -35.46 -14.95
CA ASN A 124 -12.17 -34.25 -15.25
C ASN A 124 -13.25 -33.96 -14.19
N PRO A 125 -12.88 -33.58 -12.95
CA PRO A 125 -13.85 -33.37 -11.88
C PRO A 125 -14.64 -32.07 -12.11
N GLU A 126 -15.82 -32.19 -12.71
CA GLU A 126 -16.67 -31.04 -13.08
C GLU A 126 -17.10 -30.22 -11.86
N TRP A 127 -17.45 -30.88 -10.75
CA TRP A 127 -17.86 -30.22 -9.51
C TRP A 127 -16.85 -29.16 -9.09
N ILE A 128 -15.56 -29.49 -9.03
CA ILE A 128 -14.51 -28.59 -8.51
C ILE A 128 -14.08 -27.60 -9.61
N THR A 129 -14.08 -28.04 -10.86
CA THR A 129 -13.61 -27.23 -11.99
C THR A 129 -14.52 -26.02 -12.24
N VAL A 130 -15.84 -26.20 -12.21
CA VAL A 130 -16.82 -25.11 -12.45
C VAL A 130 -16.69 -23.93 -11.46
N PRO A 131 -16.74 -24.12 -10.13
CA PRO A 131 -16.60 -23.03 -9.17
C PRO A 131 -15.21 -22.43 -9.19
N PHE A 132 -14.17 -23.22 -9.49
CA PHE A 132 -12.82 -22.70 -9.68
C PHE A 132 -12.75 -21.76 -10.89
N SER A 133 -13.30 -22.17 -12.04
CA SER A 133 -13.31 -21.36 -13.27
C SER A 133 -14.09 -20.05 -13.12
N LEU A 134 -15.11 -20.00 -12.26
CA LEU A 134 -15.82 -18.75 -11.94
C LEU A 134 -15.10 -17.92 -10.86
N GLY A 135 -14.57 -18.59 -9.84
CA GLY A 135 -13.88 -17.96 -8.73
C GLY A 135 -12.58 -17.27 -9.15
N MET A 136 -11.85 -17.84 -10.11
CA MET A 136 -10.58 -17.28 -10.59
C MET A 136 -10.74 -15.89 -11.21
N PRO A 137 -11.59 -15.66 -12.23
CA PRO A 137 -11.83 -14.32 -12.75
C PRO A 137 -12.32 -13.33 -11.69
N ILE A 138 -13.22 -13.77 -10.80
CA ILE A 138 -13.73 -12.91 -9.71
C ILE A 138 -12.59 -12.51 -8.77
N GLY A 139 -11.73 -13.45 -8.39
CA GLY A 139 -10.57 -13.20 -7.53
C GLY A 139 -9.58 -12.24 -8.18
N VAL A 140 -9.30 -12.42 -9.47
CA VAL A 140 -8.42 -11.54 -10.24
C VAL A 140 -8.99 -10.11 -10.34
N LEU A 141 -10.30 -9.96 -10.60
CA LEU A 141 -10.96 -8.65 -10.64
C LEU A 141 -10.91 -7.91 -9.30
N LEU A 142 -11.13 -8.64 -8.20
CA LEU A 142 -11.02 -8.10 -6.85
C LEU A 142 -9.57 -7.72 -6.51
N PHE A 143 -8.60 -8.55 -6.88
CA PHE A 143 -7.17 -8.31 -6.65
C PHE A 143 -6.67 -7.05 -7.36
N PHE A 144 -7.05 -6.87 -8.63
CA PHE A 144 -6.69 -5.67 -9.40
C PHE A 144 -7.55 -4.45 -9.09
N ASN A 145 -8.46 -4.55 -8.11
CA ASN A 145 -9.31 -3.43 -7.72
C ASN A 145 -10.06 -2.80 -8.92
N HIS A 146 -10.33 -3.59 -9.96
CA HIS A 146 -10.84 -3.12 -11.24
C HIS A 146 -12.03 -3.97 -11.67
N ILE A 147 -13.24 -3.39 -11.67
CA ILE A 147 -14.42 -4.02 -12.27
C ILE A 147 -14.73 -3.26 -13.55
N GLY A 148 -14.28 -3.80 -14.69
CA GLY A 148 -14.54 -3.22 -16.01
C GLY A 148 -13.73 -1.96 -16.28
N PHE A 149 -14.32 -0.77 -16.05
CA PHE A 149 -13.69 0.54 -16.26
C PHE A 149 -13.63 1.39 -14.98
N LYS A 150 -14.06 0.85 -13.83
CA LYS A 150 -14.22 1.60 -12.57
C LYS A 150 -13.40 0.96 -11.46
N LYS A 151 -12.62 1.78 -10.74
CA LYS A 151 -11.88 1.36 -9.54
C LYS A 151 -12.86 1.11 -8.39
N ILE A 152 -12.66 0.03 -7.62
CA ILE A 152 -13.50 -0.31 -6.45
C ILE A 152 -13.10 0.57 -5.24
N THR A 153 -11.80 0.75 -5.02
CA THR A 153 -11.19 1.68 -4.06
C THR A 153 -10.26 2.68 -4.76
N ASN A 154 -9.95 3.79 -4.09
CA ASN A 154 -9.02 4.82 -4.59
C ASN A 154 -7.54 4.44 -4.43
N ASP A 155 -7.26 3.31 -3.78
CA ASP A 155 -5.90 2.83 -3.57
C ASP A 155 -5.27 2.35 -4.90
N PRO A 156 -3.96 2.59 -5.10
CA PRO A 156 -3.27 2.14 -6.31
C PRO A 156 -3.28 0.61 -6.38
N THR A 157 -3.40 0.07 -7.59
CA THR A 157 -3.34 -1.38 -7.78
C THR A 157 -1.91 -1.90 -7.55
N PRO A 158 -1.72 -3.18 -7.21
CA PRO A 158 -0.38 -3.74 -7.05
C PRO A 158 0.52 -3.55 -8.28
N ILE A 159 -0.06 -3.60 -9.50
CA ILE A 159 0.70 -3.32 -10.73
C ILE A 159 1.06 -1.84 -10.86
N GLU A 160 0.16 -0.93 -10.49
CA GLU A 160 0.45 0.52 -10.50
C GLU A 160 1.66 0.80 -9.58
N VAL A 161 1.68 0.21 -8.38
CA VAL A 161 2.81 0.36 -7.44
C VAL A 161 4.11 -0.20 -8.01
N GLU A 162 4.08 -1.38 -8.64
CA GLU A 162 5.30 -1.98 -9.20
C GLU A 162 5.85 -1.17 -10.38
N ILE A 163 4.97 -0.58 -11.21
CA ILE A 163 5.38 0.31 -12.29
C ILE A 163 6.03 1.57 -11.71
N ASP A 164 5.44 2.19 -10.68
CA ASP A 164 6.00 3.38 -10.04
C ASP A 164 7.41 3.08 -9.48
N VAL A 165 7.59 1.94 -8.80
CA VAL A 165 8.91 1.51 -8.28
C VAL A 165 9.90 1.27 -9.43
N TYR A 166 9.46 0.60 -10.48
CA TYR A 166 10.30 0.31 -11.64
C TYR A 166 10.75 1.60 -12.36
N GLU A 167 9.87 2.59 -12.48
CA GLU A 167 10.19 3.90 -13.04
C GLU A 167 11.22 4.64 -12.16
N ASP A 168 11.06 4.63 -10.84
CA ASP A 168 12.03 5.21 -9.90
C ASP A 168 13.42 4.54 -9.98
N GLU A 169 13.46 3.21 -10.15
CA GLU A 169 14.71 2.46 -10.32
C GLU A 169 15.42 2.81 -11.64
N ILE A 170 14.66 3.01 -12.72
CA ILE A 170 15.19 3.49 -14.00
C ILE A 170 15.80 4.88 -13.84
N ASP A 171 15.06 5.82 -13.26
CA ASP A 171 15.51 7.20 -13.10
C ASP A 171 16.76 7.29 -12.23
N THR A 172 16.80 6.54 -11.13
CA THR A 172 17.98 6.43 -10.26
C THR A 172 19.17 5.87 -11.03
N THR A 173 18.97 4.80 -11.82
CA THR A 173 20.03 4.19 -12.63
C THR A 173 20.58 5.18 -13.68
N ILE A 174 19.70 5.93 -14.35
CA ILE A 174 20.09 6.95 -15.34
C ILE A 174 20.94 8.04 -14.66
N ILE A 175 20.54 8.51 -13.48
CA ILE A 175 21.27 9.52 -12.71
C ILE A 175 22.67 9.00 -12.34
N ASP A 176 22.77 7.76 -11.87
CA ASP A 176 24.05 7.14 -11.48
C ASP A 176 25.00 6.99 -12.68
N VAL A 177 24.48 6.57 -13.83
CA VAL A 177 25.26 6.48 -15.08
C VAL A 177 25.75 7.87 -15.51
N MET A 178 24.89 8.89 -15.48
CA MET A 178 25.27 10.27 -15.80
C MET A 178 26.31 10.82 -14.81
N ALA A 179 26.16 10.53 -13.52
CA ALA A 179 27.11 10.90 -12.49
C ALA A 179 28.47 10.23 -12.68
N ASN A 180 28.50 8.93 -13.04
CA ASN A 180 29.74 8.21 -13.32
C ASN A 180 30.44 8.77 -14.57
N ASN A 181 29.71 9.00 -15.66
CA ASN A 181 30.25 9.61 -16.88
C ASN A 181 30.86 11.00 -16.62
N ARG A 182 30.23 11.80 -15.75
CA ARG A 182 30.78 13.10 -15.32
C ARG A 182 32.09 12.96 -14.54
N ARG A 183 32.22 11.94 -13.68
CA ARG A 183 33.44 11.67 -12.90
C ARG A 183 34.58 11.18 -13.80
N GLU A 184 34.28 10.34 -14.79
CA GLU A 184 35.27 9.84 -15.74
C GLU A 184 35.77 10.94 -16.68
N GLY A 185 34.89 11.82 -17.15
CA GLY A 185 35.27 13.00 -17.94
C GLY A 185 36.04 14.09 -17.16
N GLN A 186 36.13 13.97 -15.83
CA GLN A 186 36.88 14.89 -14.96
C GLN A 186 38.23 14.33 -14.50
N LYS A 187 38.65 13.12 -14.90
CA LYS A 187 40.00 12.62 -14.58
C LYS A 187 41.03 13.50 -15.30
N PRO A 188 41.81 14.33 -14.59
CA PRO A 188 43.00 14.90 -15.19
C PRO A 188 43.99 13.75 -15.37
N TRP A 189 44.64 13.72 -16.52
CA TRP A 189 45.78 12.84 -16.81
C TRP A 189 46.74 12.72 -15.62
#